data_AF-A0A848Y1J7-F1
#
_entry.id   AF-A0A848Y1J7-F1
#
_cell.length_a   1.000
_cell.length_b   1.000
_cell.length_c   1.000
_cell.angle_alpha   90.00
_cell.angle_beta   90.00
_cell.angle_gamma   90.00
#
_symmetry.space_group_name_H-M   'P 1'
#
loop_
_entity.id
_entity.type
_entity.pdbx_description
1 polymer ?
#
loop_
_entity_poly.entity_id
_entity_poly.type
_entity_poly.pdbx_seq_one_letter_code
_entity_poly.pdbx_strand_id
1 'polypeptide(L)' 'LYNVQAVTAGTDAQAHVSVKMEEDGKTVTGRGADTDTMVASTKAYVSALNKLMVRRTRTAKAEIFDAAG' A
#
# COMPACT_ATOMS: atom_id res chain seq x y z
N LEU A 1 -3.95 10.43 0.80
CA LEU A 1 -3.86 10.65 2.27
C LEU A 1 -2.77 9.75 2.82
N TYR A 2 -1.67 10.32 3.32
CA TYR A 2 -0.59 9.58 3.99
C TYR A 2 -0.78 9.73 5.51
N ASN A 3 -0.91 8.63 6.25
CA ASN A 3 -1.12 8.67 7.69
C ASN A 3 -0.13 7.71 8.39
N VAL A 4 0.78 8.27 9.19
CA VAL A 4 1.74 7.50 9.97
C VAL A 4 1.23 7.45 11.41
N GLN A 5 0.88 6.25 11.88
CA GLN A 5 0.67 6.00 13.31
C GLN A 5 1.94 5.40 13.88
N ALA A 6 2.78 6.21 14.52
CA ALA A 6 3.94 5.68 15.26
C ALA A 6 3.42 4.89 16.48
N VAL A 7 3.90 3.66 16.69
CA VAL A 7 3.50 2.84 17.84
C VAL A 7 4.73 2.43 18.65
N THR A 8 4.68 2.85 19.92
CA THR A 8 5.47 2.46 21.11
C THR A 8 6.91 2.96 21.24
N ALA A 9 7.31 3.17 22.50
CA ALA A 9 8.64 3.58 22.95
C ALA A 9 9.31 2.42 23.71
N GLY A 10 10.61 2.27 23.52
CA GLY A 10 11.43 1.20 24.10
C GLY A 10 12.55 0.80 23.14
N THR A 11 13.61 0.18 23.64
CA THR A 11 14.78 -0.25 22.83
C THR A 11 14.40 -1.24 21.71
N ASP A 12 13.23 -1.87 21.80
CA ASP A 12 12.65 -2.81 20.83
C ASP A 12 11.39 -2.26 20.11
N ALA A 13 11.17 -0.95 20.13
CA ALA A 13 10.00 -0.34 19.51
C ALA A 13 9.99 -0.58 17.98
N GLN A 14 8.91 -1.19 17.49
CA GLN A 14 8.68 -1.38 16.05
C GLN A 14 7.73 -0.31 15.52
N ALA A 15 8.20 0.48 14.55
CA ALA A 15 7.34 1.38 13.80
C ALA A 15 6.41 0.59 12.89
N HIS A 16 5.11 0.82 13.02
CA HIS A 16 4.08 0.27 12.14
C HIS A 16 3.54 1.39 11.25
N VAL A 17 3.72 1.28 9.94
CA VAL A 17 3.31 2.30 8.97
C VAL A 17 2.23 1.75 8.04
N SER A 18 1.25 2.58 7.73
CA SER A 18 0.16 2.28 6.80
C SER A 18 0.09 3.35 5.71
N VAL A 19 0.05 2.95 4.44
CA VAL A 19 -0.01 3.87 3.29
C VAL A 19 -1.27 3.60 2.51
N LYS A 20 -2.13 4.61 2.38
CA LYS A 20 -3.33 4.56 1.54
C LYS A 20 -3.03 5.25 0.20
N MET A 21 -3.19 4.50 -0.89
CA MET A 21 -3.09 5.01 -2.26
C MET A 21 -4.44 4.93 -2.95
N GLU A 22 -4.69 5.87 -3.83
CA GLU A 22 -5.91 5.95 -4.64
C GLU A 22 -5.54 6.29 -6.07
N GLU A 23 -6.14 5.57 -7.02
CA GLU A 23 -5.99 5.83 -8.45
C GLU A 23 -7.20 5.27 -9.20
N ASP A 24 -7.73 6.02 -10.17
CA ASP A 24 -8.86 5.61 -11.00
C ASP A 24 -10.05 5.08 -10.17
N GLY A 25 -10.36 5.75 -9.06
CA GLY A 25 -11.40 5.34 -8.11
C GLY A 25 -11.08 4.09 -7.27
N LYS A 26 -9.89 3.50 -7.41
CA LYS A 26 -9.46 2.31 -6.66
C LYS A 26 -8.58 2.73 -5.51
N THR A 27 -9.02 2.41 -4.30
CA THR A 27 -8.24 2.59 -3.08
C THR A 27 -7.54 1.30 -2.65
N VAL A 28 -6.25 1.36 -2.35
CA VAL A 28 -5.47 0.28 -1.72
C VAL A 28 -4.75 0.77 -0.47
N THR A 29 -4.49 -0.15 0.46
CA THR A 29 -3.71 0.13 1.66
C THR A 29 -2.55 -0.85 1.77
N GLY A 30 -1.32 -0.32 1.81
CA GLY A 30 -0.09 -1.04 2.14
C GLY A 30 0.29 -0.88 3.60
N ARG A 31 1.00 -1.85 4.16
CA ARG A 31 1.48 -1.82 5.54
C ARG A 31 2.93 -2.25 5.60
N GLY A 32 3.69 -1.69 6.53
CA GLY A 32 5.09 -2.02 6.78
C GLY A 32 5.40 -1.93 8.26
N ALA A 33 6.25 -2.83 8.74
CA ALA A 33 6.73 -2.84 10.11
C ALA A 33 8.25 -2.98 10.11
N ASP A 34 8.93 -2.13 10.87
CA ASP A 34 10.38 -2.14 11.04
C ASP A 34 10.77 -1.33 12.30
N THR A 35 11.92 -1.63 12.91
CA THR A 35 12.48 -0.81 14.00
C THR A 35 12.87 0.59 13.50
N ASP A 36 13.26 0.70 12.22
CA ASP A 36 13.49 1.97 11.55
C ASP A 36 12.20 2.48 10.88
N THR A 37 11.75 3.67 11.29
CA THR A 37 10.49 4.26 10.77
C THR A 37 10.54 4.54 9.27
N MET A 38 11.71 4.89 8.72
CA MET A 38 11.88 5.15 7.29
C MET A 38 11.81 3.83 6.50
N VAL A 39 12.42 2.76 7.00
CA VAL A 39 12.30 1.42 6.41
C VAL A 39 10.86 0.91 6.47
N ALA A 40 10.18 1.08 7.60
CA ALA A 40 8.76 0.72 7.75
C ALA A 40 7.88 1.49 6.74
N SER A 41 8.17 2.77 6.52
CA SER A 41 7.47 3.63 5.57
C SER A 41 7.68 3.17 4.12
N THR A 42 8.93 2.87 3.74
CA THR A 42 9.24 2.33 2.40
C THR A 42 8.56 0.99 2.16
N LYS A 43 8.58 0.08 3.15
CA LYS A 43 7.88 -1.21 3.08
C LYS A 43 6.37 -1.01 2.87
N ALA A 44 5.75 -0.09 3.61
CA ALA A 44 4.33 0.22 3.48
C ALA A 44 3.98 0.79 2.11
N TYR A 45 4.83 1.69 1.57
CA TYR A 45 4.65 2.26 0.24
C TYR A 45 4.74 1.21 -0.86
N VAL A 46 5.80 0.38 -0.86
CA VAL A 46 5.98 -0.70 -1.86
C VAL A 46 4.82 -1.71 -1.78
N SER A 47 4.36 -2.04 -0.58
CA SER A 47 3.19 -2.89 -0.37
C SER A 47 1.92 -2.30 -1.00
N ALA A 48 1.69 -0.99 -0.85
CA ALA A 48 0.55 -0.31 -1.45
C ALA A 48 0.66 -0.26 -2.98
N LEU A 49 1.85 0.08 -3.49
CA LEU A 49 2.12 0.17 -4.93
C LEU A 49 1.90 -1.17 -5.64
N ASN A 50 2.43 -2.27 -5.08
CA ASN A 50 2.24 -3.61 -5.64
C ASN A 50 0.75 -3.98 -5.70
N LYS A 51 -0.03 -3.67 -4.66
CA LYS A 51 -1.48 -3.89 -4.67
C LYS A 51 -2.17 -3.05 -5.74
N LEU A 52 -1.74 -1.81 -5.94
CA LEU A 52 -2.29 -0.94 -6.97
C LEU A 52 -2.02 -1.49 -8.37
N MET A 53 -0.80 -1.92 -8.66
CA MET A 53 -0.41 -2.52 -9.95
C MET A 53 -1.22 -3.78 -10.28
N VAL A 54 -1.46 -4.64 -9.27
CA VAL A 54 -2.32 -5.82 -9.44
C VAL A 54 -3.77 -5.40 -9.77
N ARG A 55 -4.28 -4.35 -9.13
CA ARG A 55 -5.63 -3.82 -9.43
C ARG A 55 -5.73 -3.19 -10.82
N ARG A 56 -4.70 -2.46 -11.28
CA ARG A 56 -4.62 -1.96 -12.67
C ARG A 56 -4.75 -3.11 -13.67
N THR A 57 -3.93 -4.14 -13.49
CA THR A 57 -3.90 -5.31 -14.38
C THR A 57 -5.24 -6.03 -14.43
N ARG A 58 -5.91 -6.19 -13.28
CA ARG A 58 -7.23 -6.83 -13.21
C ARG A 58 -8.30 -6.04 -13.95
N THR A 59 -8.31 -4.72 -13.82
CA THR A 59 -9.29 -3.87 -14.54
C THR A 59 -9.04 -3.86 -16.03
N ALA A 60 -7.79 -3.70 -16.46
CA ALA A 60 -7.44 -3.77 -17.89
C ALA A 60 -7.89 -5.10 -18.52
N LYS A 61 -7.73 -6.21 -17.80
CA LYS A 61 -8.21 -7.52 -18.26
C LYS A 61 -9.73 -7.59 -18.37
N ALA A 62 -10.46 -7.02 -17.42
CA ALA A 62 -11.94 -7.00 -17.43
C ALA A 62 -12.48 -6.19 -18.61
N GLU A 63 -11.92 -5.01 -18.87
CA GLU A 63 -12.33 -4.15 -20.01
C GLU A 63 -12.09 -4.82 -21.36
N ILE A 64 -11.00 -5.58 -21.52
CA ILE A 64 -10.73 -6.36 -22.74
C ILE A 64 -11.77 -7.48 -22.93
N PHE A 65 -12.18 -8.16 -21.85
CA PHE A 65 -13.21 -9.20 -21.95
C PHE A 65 -14.59 -8.61 -22.28
N ASP A 66 -14.95 -7.49 -21.67
CA ASP A 66 -16.24 -6.83 -21.92
C ASP A 66 -16.34 -6.28 -23.36
N ALA A 67 -15.23 -5.82 -23.96
CA ALA A 67 -15.19 -5.32 -25.34
C ALA A 67 -15.21 -6.44 -26.41
N ALA A 68 -14.99 -7.69 -26.02
CA ALA A 68 -14.93 -8.84 -26.92
C ALA A 68 -16.23 -9.67 -26.96
N GLY A 69 -17.25 -9.28 -26.20
CA GLY A 69 -18.60 -9.87 -26.20
C GLY A 69 -19.63 -8.94 -26.83
#